data_AF-A0A9P7FMJ9-F1
#
_entry.id   AF-A0A9P7FMJ9-F1
#
_cell.length_a   1.000
_cell.length_b   1.000
_cell.length_c   1.000
_cell.angle_alpha   90.00
_cell.angle_beta   90.00
_cell.angle_gamma   90.00
#
_symmetry.space_group_name_H-M   'P 1'
#
loop_
_entity.id
_entity.type
_entity.pdbx_description
1 polymer ?
#
loop_
_entity_poly.entity_id
_entity_poly.type
_entity_poly.pdbx_seq_one_letter_code
_entity_poly.pdbx_strand_id
1 'polypeptide(L)'
;ATVPVVIPAHTVPRISPPVRRPRIPMTTSLDDVLRYWENGEPEKDLTVPLKLWTSTYGSDEYDQGEAVKLGQIQSIRDEFVIHCGSDYSRFEERYPGLRGQYTKLLKAVRCARQERGEAKSRRRRK
;
A
#
# COMPACT_ATOMS: atom_id res chain seq x y z
N ALA A 1 -25.57 33.47 -52.53
CA ALA A 1 -24.23 32.96 -52.18
C ALA A 1 -24.11 32.95 -50.66
N THR A 2 -24.16 31.78 -50.05
CA THR A 2 -24.08 31.60 -48.59
C THR A 2 -22.61 31.53 -48.20
N VAL A 3 -22.18 32.47 -47.36
CA VAL A 3 -20.83 32.51 -46.78
C VAL A 3 -20.78 31.51 -45.61
N PRO A 4 -19.84 30.53 -45.58
CA PRO A 4 -19.72 29.64 -44.44
C PRO A 4 -19.04 30.35 -43.26
N VAL A 5 -19.72 30.38 -42.12
CA VAL A 5 -19.18 30.84 -40.84
C VAL A 5 -18.22 29.78 -40.31
N VAL A 6 -16.93 30.10 -40.28
CA VAL A 6 -15.90 29.27 -39.64
C VAL A 6 -15.97 29.51 -38.14
N ILE A 7 -16.41 28.50 -37.38
CA ILE A 7 -16.43 28.55 -35.92
C ILE A 7 -15.01 28.29 -35.41
N PRO A 8 -14.41 29.18 -34.59
CA PRO A 8 -13.08 28.96 -34.05
C PRO A 8 -13.10 27.81 -33.03
N ALA A 9 -12.09 26.94 -33.12
CA ALA A 9 -11.90 25.81 -32.22
C ALA A 9 -11.71 26.31 -30.79
N HIS A 10 -12.75 26.15 -29.96
CA HIS A 10 -12.64 26.34 -28.52
C HIS A 10 -11.64 25.32 -27.98
N THR A 11 -10.49 25.80 -27.51
CA THR A 11 -9.55 25.06 -26.69
C THR A 11 -10.28 24.51 -25.48
N VAL A 12 -10.62 23.22 -25.51
CA VAL A 12 -11.12 22.50 -24.33
C VAL A 12 -9.99 22.59 -23.29
N PRO A 13 -10.19 23.22 -22.13
CA PRO A 13 -9.19 23.20 -21.08
C PRO A 13 -8.95 21.73 -20.74
N ARG A 14 -7.69 21.30 -20.85
CA ARG A 14 -7.25 19.96 -20.46
C ARG A 14 -7.48 19.84 -18.96
N ILE A 15 -8.66 19.36 -18.56
CA ILE A 15 -9.00 19.04 -17.17
C ILE A 15 -7.99 17.97 -16.76
N SER A 16 -6.94 18.38 -16.04
CA SER A 16 -6.03 17.44 -15.40
C SER A 16 -6.89 16.50 -14.57
N PRO A 17 -6.75 15.18 -14.71
CA PRO A 17 -7.52 14.26 -13.89
C PRO A 17 -7.30 14.60 -12.42
N PRO A 18 -8.35 14.57 -11.58
CA PRO A 18 -8.20 14.86 -10.16
C PRO A 18 -7.14 13.92 -9.60
N VAL A 19 -6.14 14.48 -8.92
CA VAL A 19 -5.10 13.71 -8.23
C VAL A 19 -5.82 12.87 -7.18
N ARG A 20 -6.02 11.58 -7.46
CA ARG A 20 -6.62 10.65 -6.52
C ARG A 20 -5.67 10.56 -5.33
N ARG A 21 -6.17 10.97 -4.16
CA ARG A 21 -5.43 10.77 -2.92
C ARG A 21 -5.37 9.27 -2.65
N PRO A 22 -4.19 8.72 -2.32
CA PRO A 22 -4.11 7.31 -1.98
C PRO A 22 -4.98 7.04 -0.76
N ARG A 23 -5.89 6.06 -0.87
CA ARG A 23 -6.82 5.64 0.18
C ARG A 23 -6.10 4.92 1.32
N ILE A 24 -4.90 4.37 1.08
CA ILE A 24 -4.07 3.78 2.13
C ILE A 24 -3.22 4.87 2.81
N PRO A 25 -3.45 5.15 4.11
CA PRO A 25 -2.73 6.17 4.85
C PRO A 25 -1.25 5.82 5.02
N MET A 26 -0.47 6.80 5.52
CA MET A 26 0.91 6.53 5.93
C MET A 26 0.89 5.57 7.13
N THR A 27 1.73 4.55 7.06
CA THR A 27 1.90 3.55 8.12
C THR A 27 3.20 3.84 8.86
N THR A 28 3.14 3.95 10.19
CA THR A 28 4.30 4.34 11.01
C THR A 28 4.77 3.21 11.93
N SER A 29 3.87 2.31 12.30
CA SER A 29 4.12 1.23 13.25
C SER A 29 3.53 -0.11 12.80
N LEU A 30 3.89 -1.18 13.51
CA LEU A 30 3.23 -2.48 13.41
C LEU A 30 1.75 -2.39 13.83
N ASP A 31 1.43 -1.60 14.85
CA ASP A 31 0.05 -1.41 15.31
C ASP A 31 -0.83 -0.82 14.19
N ASP A 32 -0.32 0.16 13.44
CA ASP A 32 -1.01 0.69 12.25
C ASP A 32 -1.24 -0.41 11.20
N VAL A 33 -0.23 -1.26 10.95
CA VAL A 33 -0.35 -2.39 10.00
C VAL A 33 -1.51 -3.29 10.39
N LEU A 34 -1.59 -3.68 11.66
CA LEU A 34 -2.62 -4.58 12.17
C LEU A 34 -3.99 -3.91 12.17
N ARG A 35 -4.06 -2.64 12.61
CA ARG A 35 -5.31 -1.85 12.63
C ARG A 35 -5.88 -1.69 11.22
N TYR A 36 -5.06 -1.28 10.26
CA TYR A 36 -5.48 -1.06 8.87
C TYR A 36 -5.93 -2.36 8.20
N TRP A 37 -5.27 -3.48 8.54
CA TRP A 37 -5.61 -4.79 8.00
C TRP A 37 -6.96 -5.31 8.50
N GLU A 38 -7.20 -5.27 9.80
CA GLU A 38 -8.38 -5.88 10.41
C GLU A 38 -9.62 -4.97 10.40
N ASN A 39 -9.43 -3.69 10.72
CA ASN A 39 -10.52 -2.74 11.00
C ASN A 39 -10.59 -1.57 10.01
N GLY A 40 -9.49 -1.27 9.31
CA GLY A 40 -9.34 -0.01 8.59
C GLY A 40 -9.09 1.16 9.54
N GLU A 41 -9.18 2.38 9.01
CA GLU A 41 -9.04 3.64 9.75
C GLU A 41 -9.89 4.74 9.08
N PRO A 42 -11.18 4.86 9.43
CA PRO A 42 -12.08 5.82 8.77
C PRO A 42 -11.68 7.28 9.00
N GLU A 43 -10.99 7.59 10.11
CA GLU A 43 -10.44 8.91 10.39
C GLU A 43 -9.40 9.38 9.36
N LYS A 44 -8.78 8.43 8.65
CA LYS A 44 -7.82 8.70 7.56
C LYS A 44 -8.35 8.24 6.20
N ASP A 45 -9.68 8.20 6.05
CA ASP A 45 -10.39 7.76 4.83
C ASP A 45 -10.16 6.29 4.44
N LEU A 46 -9.59 5.47 5.33
CA LEU A 46 -9.46 4.03 5.11
C LEU A 46 -10.69 3.29 5.65
N THR A 47 -11.82 3.42 4.94
CA THR A 47 -13.10 2.85 5.40
C THR A 47 -13.20 1.33 5.22
N VAL A 48 -12.56 0.79 4.18
CA VAL A 48 -12.55 -0.65 3.93
C VAL A 48 -11.29 -1.26 4.56
N PRO A 49 -11.39 -2.31 5.39
CA PRO A 49 -10.24 -3.04 5.91
C PRO A 49 -9.40 -3.67 4.81
N LEU A 50 -8.06 -3.60 4.90
CA LEU A 50 -7.18 -4.05 3.81
C LEU A 50 -7.33 -5.53 3.45
N LYS A 51 -7.77 -6.39 4.39
CA LYS A 51 -8.06 -7.81 4.11
C LYS A 51 -9.19 -8.02 3.10
N LEU A 52 -10.10 -7.05 2.96
CA LEU A 52 -11.24 -7.10 2.04
C LEU A 52 -10.95 -6.41 0.71
N TRP A 53 -9.86 -5.66 0.60
CA TRP A 53 -9.58 -4.81 -0.57
C TRP A 53 -9.52 -5.57 -1.88
N THR A 54 -8.90 -6.75 -1.91
CA THR A 54 -8.81 -7.57 -3.12
C THR A 54 -10.16 -8.13 -3.57
N SER A 55 -11.14 -8.20 -2.66
CA SER A 55 -12.51 -8.61 -2.96
C SER A 55 -13.43 -7.41 -3.24
N THR A 56 -13.14 -6.25 -2.67
CA THR A 56 -13.97 -5.04 -2.78
C THR A 56 -13.60 -4.19 -3.99
N TYR A 57 -12.31 -4.12 -4.32
CA TYR A 57 -11.80 -3.29 -5.41
C TYR A 57 -11.16 -4.19 -6.47
N GLY A 58 -11.56 -3.99 -7.73
CA GLY A 58 -10.91 -4.64 -8.86
C GLY A 58 -9.48 -4.15 -9.06
N SER A 59 -8.66 -4.92 -9.78
CA SER A 59 -7.25 -4.56 -10.07
C SER A 59 -7.08 -3.23 -10.81
N ASP A 60 -8.13 -2.76 -11.49
CA ASP A 60 -8.15 -1.50 -12.22
C ASP A 60 -8.60 -0.30 -11.36
N GLU A 61 -9.07 -0.54 -10.13
CA GLU A 61 -9.61 0.51 -9.26
C GLU A 61 -8.59 1.14 -8.32
N TYR A 62 -7.54 0.40 -7.94
CA TYR A 62 -6.49 0.89 -7.07
C TYR A 62 -5.21 1.22 -7.85
N ASP A 63 -4.62 2.37 -7.53
CA ASP A 63 -3.42 2.84 -8.21
C ASP A 63 -2.22 1.93 -7.87
N GLN A 64 -1.20 1.89 -8.75
CA GLN A 64 0.01 1.09 -8.53
C GLN A 64 0.67 1.39 -7.17
N GLY A 65 0.59 2.65 -6.69
CA GLY A 65 1.09 3.04 -5.38
C GLY A 65 0.33 2.39 -4.21
N GLU A 66 -0.98 2.22 -4.32
CA GLU A 66 -1.82 1.56 -3.33
C GLU A 66 -1.58 0.06 -3.32
N ALA A 67 -1.46 -0.56 -4.49
CA ALA A 67 -1.09 -1.98 -4.63
C ALA A 67 0.22 -2.28 -3.90
N VAL A 68 1.23 -1.41 -4.08
CA VAL A 68 2.53 -1.54 -3.41
C VAL A 68 2.40 -1.41 -1.89
N LYS A 69 1.64 -0.42 -1.40
CA LYS A 69 1.40 -0.25 0.05
C LYS A 69 0.68 -1.44 0.65
N LEU A 70 -0.39 -1.91 0.00
CA LEU A 70 -1.15 -3.09 0.44
C LEU A 70 -0.24 -4.31 0.58
N GLY A 71 0.58 -4.60 -0.45
CA GLY A 71 1.52 -5.71 -0.39
C GLY A 71 2.60 -5.56 0.68
N GLN A 72 3.04 -4.33 0.98
CA GLN A 72 3.99 -4.07 2.07
C GLN A 72 3.35 -4.32 3.45
N ILE A 73 2.15 -3.80 3.68
CA ILE A 73 1.39 -4.02 4.92
C ILE A 73 1.12 -5.52 5.10
N GLN A 74 0.63 -6.18 4.05
CA GLN A 74 0.40 -7.63 4.06
C GLN A 74 1.67 -8.39 4.44
N SER A 75 2.82 -8.04 3.86
CA SER A 75 4.08 -8.74 4.17
C SER A 75 4.51 -8.64 5.63
N ILE A 76 4.31 -7.48 6.27
CA ILE A 76 4.64 -7.29 7.69
C ILE A 76 3.63 -8.03 8.57
N ARG A 77 2.33 -7.92 8.23
CA ARG A 77 1.26 -8.62 8.93
C ARG A 77 1.49 -10.13 8.89
N ASP A 78 1.80 -10.68 7.72
CA ASP A 78 2.05 -12.12 7.56
C ASP A 78 3.30 -12.56 8.31
N GLU A 79 4.37 -11.75 8.37
CA GLU A 79 5.51 -12.07 9.23
C GLU A 79 5.11 -12.13 10.71
N PHE A 80 4.30 -11.19 11.18
CA PHE A 80 3.82 -11.17 12.56
C PHE A 80 2.92 -12.38 12.87
N VAL A 81 1.97 -12.70 11.98
CA VAL A 81 1.01 -13.79 12.21
C VAL A 81 1.66 -15.16 12.02
N ILE A 82 2.37 -15.38 10.92
CA ILE A 82 2.89 -16.70 10.52
C ILE A 82 4.16 -17.04 11.31
N HIS A 83 5.08 -16.09 11.45
CA HIS A 83 6.38 -16.38 12.06
C HIS A 83 6.48 -15.96 13.53
N CYS A 84 5.75 -14.94 13.95
CA CYS A 84 5.71 -14.53 15.36
C CYS A 84 4.49 -15.08 16.10
N GLY A 85 3.55 -15.74 15.41
CA GLY A 85 2.36 -16.34 16.03
C GLY A 85 1.38 -15.30 16.59
N SER A 86 1.40 -14.08 16.06
CA SER A 86 0.68 -12.92 16.62
C SER A 86 1.10 -12.53 18.04
N ASP A 87 2.32 -12.88 18.44
CA ASP A 87 2.88 -12.57 19.76
C ASP A 87 3.89 -11.41 19.68
N TYR A 88 3.63 -10.36 20.45
CA TYR A 88 4.50 -9.17 20.47
C TYR A 88 5.88 -9.43 21.09
N SER A 89 5.99 -10.35 22.06
CA SER A 89 7.28 -10.70 22.67
C SER A 89 8.17 -11.43 21.66
N ARG A 90 7.61 -12.39 20.92
CA ARG A 90 8.32 -13.08 19.83
C ARG A 90 8.72 -12.13 18.71
N PHE A 91 7.83 -11.19 18.38
CA PHE A 91 8.13 -10.17 17.40
C PHE A 91 9.29 -9.28 17.85
N GLU A 92 9.29 -8.82 19.11
CA GLU A 92 10.34 -7.98 19.66
C GLU A 92 11.70 -8.72 19.75
N GLU A 93 11.68 -10.02 20.06
CA GLU A 93 12.90 -10.86 20.03
C GLU A 93 13.51 -10.93 18.62
N ARG A 94 12.67 -11.06 17.58
CA ARG A 94 13.14 -11.15 16.19
C ARG A 94 13.48 -9.80 15.57
N TYR A 95 12.74 -8.74 15.94
CA TYR A 95 12.83 -7.40 15.37
C TYR A 95 12.94 -6.33 16.46
N PRO A 96 14.03 -6.34 17.26
CA PRO A 96 14.14 -5.51 18.46
C PRO A 96 14.09 -4.01 18.12
N GLY A 97 13.20 -3.28 18.78
CA GLY A 97 13.00 -1.85 18.64
C GLY A 97 12.37 -1.41 17.31
N LEU A 98 11.91 -2.34 16.47
CA LEU A 98 11.39 -2.02 15.13
C LEU A 98 9.87 -1.86 15.09
N ARG A 99 9.14 -2.20 16.16
CA ARG A 99 7.66 -2.08 16.24
C ARG A 99 7.15 -0.69 15.82
N GLY A 100 7.81 0.38 16.27
CA GLY A 100 7.45 1.77 15.95
C GLY A 100 8.18 2.37 14.73
N GLN A 101 8.90 1.55 13.95
CA GLN A 101 9.77 2.02 12.87
C GLN A 101 9.44 1.32 11.55
N TYR A 102 8.25 1.59 10.99
CA TYR A 102 7.71 0.90 9.82
C TYR A 102 8.71 0.70 8.67
N THR A 103 9.44 1.74 8.25
CA THR A 103 10.40 1.63 7.14
C THR A 103 11.54 0.67 7.45
N LYS A 104 12.07 0.69 8.69
CA LYS A 104 13.14 -0.21 9.11
C LYS A 104 12.62 -1.64 9.27
N LEU A 105 11.43 -1.78 9.84
CA LEU A 105 10.73 -3.06 9.94
C LEU A 105 10.50 -3.69 8.57
N LEU A 106 9.94 -2.95 7.61
CA LEU A 106 9.71 -3.42 6.25
C LEU A 106 11.00 -3.93 5.60
N LYS A 107 12.11 -3.22 5.79
CA LYS A 107 13.42 -3.64 5.28
C LYS A 107 13.90 -4.94 5.95
N ALA A 108 13.76 -5.06 7.27
CA ALA A 108 14.13 -6.25 8.01
C ALA A 108 13.29 -7.48 7.60
N VAL A 109 11.97 -7.32 7.47
CA VAL A 109 11.06 -8.37 6.99
C VAL A 109 11.43 -8.78 5.56
N ARG A 110 11.69 -7.84 4.66
CA ARG A 110 12.14 -8.17 3.29
C ARG A 110 13.44 -8.95 3.27
N CYS A 111 14.40 -8.61 4.14
CA CYS A 111 15.65 -9.35 4.27
C CYS A 111 15.39 -10.79 4.72
N ALA A 112 14.63 -10.95 5.80
CA ALA A 112 14.27 -12.27 6.34
C ALA A 112 13.55 -13.14 5.30
N ARG A 113 12.61 -12.56 4.54
CA ARG A 113 11.91 -13.27 3.44
C ARG A 113 12.83 -13.66 2.30
N GLN A 114 13.86 -12.86 2.01
CA GLN A 114 14.86 -13.20 0.99
C GLN A 114 15.78 -14.34 1.45
N GLU A 115 16.22 -14.30 2.71
CA GLU A 115 17.05 -15.36 3.31
C GLU A 115 16.33 -16.71 3.34
N ARG A 116 15.01 -16.70 3.56
CA ARG A 116 14.16 -17.90 3.48
C ARG A 116 13.81 -18.36 2.05
N GLY A 117 14.17 -17.59 1.03
CA GLY A 117 13.86 -17.90 -0.37
C GLY A 117 12.41 -17.62 -0.79
N GLU A 118 11.61 -16.98 0.06
CA GLU A 118 10.21 -16.62 -0.20
C GLU A 118 10.07 -15.41 -1.14
N ALA A 119 11.12 -14.59 -1.24
CA ALA A 119 11.15 -13.42 -2.11
C ALA A 119 12.41 -13.42 -2.98
N LYS A 120 12.22 -13.41 -4.31
CA LYS A 120 13.35 -13.22 -5.24
C LYS A 120 13.80 -11.75 -5.21
N SER A 121 15.08 -11.52 -4.96
CA SER A 121 15.69 -10.21 -5.17
C SER A 121 15.55 -9.84 -6.65
N ARG A 122 14.83 -8.75 -6.97
CA ARG A 122 14.80 -8.21 -8.33
C ARG A 122 16.19 -7.65 -8.63
N ARG A 123 16.98 -8.36 -9.43
CA ARG A 123 18.21 -7.81 -10.01
C ARG A 123 17.85 -6.49 -10.70
N ARG A 124 18.43 -5.38 -10.25
CA ARG A 124 18.37 -4.12 -11.00
C ARG A 124 19.01 -4.39 -12.37
N ARG A 125 18.24 -4.28 -13.45
CA ARG A 125 18.83 -4.10 -14.77
C ARG A 125 19.55 -2.75 -14.76
N LYS A 126 20.84 -2.81 -15.05
CA LYS A 126 21.76 -1.68 -15.10
C LYS A 126 21.67 -1.03 -16.48
#